data_AF-A0ABD2PDZ6-F1
#
_entry.id   AF-A0ABD2PDZ6-F1
#
_cell.length_a   1.000
_cell.length_b   1.000
_cell.length_c   1.000
_cell.angle_alpha   90.00
_cell.angle_beta   90.00
_cell.angle_gamma   90.00
#
_symmetry.space_group_name_H-M   'P 1'
#
loop_
_entity.id
_entity.type
_entity.pdbx_description
1 polymer ?
#
loop_
_entity_poly.entity_id
_entity_poly.type
_entity_poly.pdbx_seq_one_letter_code
_entity_poly.pdbx_strand_id
1 'polypeptide(L)'
;MKNVNQPFDFNEYEKLISQHKWQEASQHVKSTLGTDVANARLNDVTDCIKYIRSDFLNGVEEQIIFLVESFRILRNFSTTKANQHFLLVNTNLLDEIKKIFEKLNGQNNHMLLTKVILQFLVNLIVSNPETSSKVAQSLYDDIFTCFRLKKNNYEIIALLYNIHLQNRDIPFRESLFKDILGLIQENNGEYALFLAELFLHDDSFWKNYEELGTSNRIISLELFKKLCQNFCKSDNIIFQTVTTNTDFLEPYEVSLLLDILGCLCGDEIYLRKLQKDKELLIRSGVVLINIHRLGKESENYFSSVQKLSELKEPNEAIQNHPAFGFKVGLVRLIGNLCWKNKKMQDLVREAEIIPVLLDCCNIDARNPLIMQWVIFAVRNLCENNSENQAFIAGLHKEGTVTSALVEEMGLTLQDDECGKIRIVPLDFKN
;
A
#
# COMPACT_ATOMS: atom_id res chain seq x y z
N MET A 1 28.74 -21.04 -34.73
CA MET A 1 28.48 -21.67 -33.42
C MET A 1 29.47 -21.05 -32.43
N LYS A 2 29.03 -20.13 -31.57
CA LYS A 2 29.92 -19.53 -30.56
C LYS A 2 30.14 -20.56 -29.45
N ASN A 3 31.40 -20.83 -29.12
CA ASN A 3 31.80 -21.74 -28.05
C ASN A 3 31.17 -21.31 -26.73
N VAL A 4 30.21 -22.09 -26.26
CA VAL A 4 29.62 -22.02 -24.93
C VAL A 4 30.48 -22.95 -24.06
N ASN A 5 30.99 -22.46 -22.91
CA ASN A 5 31.74 -23.18 -21.87
C ASN A 5 33.28 -23.22 -21.93
N GLN A 6 33.98 -22.11 -22.19
CA GLN A 6 35.36 -22.01 -21.67
C GLN A 6 35.32 -21.58 -20.20
N PRO A 7 35.94 -22.33 -19.27
CA PRO A 7 36.02 -21.94 -17.86
C PRO A 7 36.82 -20.63 -17.73
N PHE A 8 36.50 -19.83 -16.71
CA PHE A 8 37.25 -18.61 -16.43
C PHE A 8 38.71 -18.96 -16.11
N ASP A 9 39.63 -18.49 -16.95
CA ASP A 9 41.07 -18.65 -16.73
C ASP A 9 41.59 -17.44 -15.93
N PHE A 10 41.80 -17.64 -14.62
CA PHE A 10 42.32 -16.60 -13.74
C PHE A 10 43.75 -16.18 -14.10
N ASN A 11 44.60 -17.11 -14.57
CA ASN A 11 45.99 -16.80 -14.87
C ASN A 11 46.09 -15.93 -16.12
N GLU A 12 45.31 -16.24 -17.15
CA GLU A 12 45.23 -15.38 -18.34
C GLU A 12 44.61 -14.02 -17.98
N TYR A 13 43.58 -14.00 -17.15
CA TYR A 13 42.99 -12.77 -16.66
C TYR A 13 43.99 -11.88 -15.90
N GLU A 14 44.69 -12.43 -14.91
CA GLU A 14 45.73 -11.74 -14.12
C GLU A 14 46.86 -11.25 -15.02
N LYS A 15 47.28 -12.05 -16.00
CA LYS A 15 48.27 -11.66 -16.99
C LYS A 15 47.80 -10.46 -17.82
N LEU A 16 46.57 -10.48 -18.35
CA LEU A 16 46.01 -9.37 -19.12
C LEU A 16 45.95 -8.08 -18.28
N ILE A 17 45.54 -8.18 -17.02
CA ILE A 17 45.50 -7.05 -16.07
C ILE A 17 46.92 -6.52 -15.81
N SER A 18 47.89 -7.39 -15.52
CA SER A 18 49.29 -7.00 -15.28
C SER A 18 49.93 -6.31 -16.49
N GLN A 19 49.53 -6.70 -17.69
CA GLN A 19 49.97 -6.11 -18.96
C GLN A 19 49.16 -4.88 -19.39
N HIS A 20 48.23 -4.41 -18.55
CA HIS A 20 47.37 -3.25 -18.82
C HIS A 20 46.50 -3.43 -20.08
N LYS A 21 46.17 -4.68 -20.45
CA LYS A 21 45.32 -5.03 -21.60
C LYS A 21 43.85 -5.09 -21.19
N TRP A 22 43.30 -3.95 -20.80
CA TRP A 22 41.97 -3.86 -20.18
C TRP A 22 40.82 -4.28 -21.11
N GLN A 23 40.91 -3.98 -22.40
CA GLN A 23 39.90 -4.41 -23.37
C GLN A 23 39.86 -5.94 -23.52
N GLU A 24 41.03 -6.58 -23.60
CA GLU A 24 41.15 -8.03 -23.68
C GLU A 24 40.66 -8.68 -22.37
N ALA A 25 41.03 -8.13 -21.21
CA ALA A 25 40.55 -8.60 -19.91
C ALA A 25 39.02 -8.48 -19.78
N SER A 26 38.44 -7.37 -20.27
CA SER A 26 37.00 -7.15 -20.31
C SER A 26 36.28 -8.16 -21.22
N GLN A 27 36.84 -8.44 -22.40
CA GLN A 27 36.30 -9.46 -23.31
C GLN A 27 36.39 -10.87 -22.71
N HIS A 28 37.51 -11.21 -22.06
CA HIS A 28 37.69 -12.48 -21.35
C HIS A 28 36.57 -12.68 -20.34
N VAL A 29 36.44 -11.75 -19.40
CA VAL A 29 35.41 -11.73 -18.36
C VAL A 29 33.99 -11.83 -18.94
N LYS A 30 33.68 -11.07 -19.99
CA LYS A 30 32.37 -11.12 -20.67
C LYS A 30 32.08 -12.45 -21.36
N SER A 31 33.08 -13.06 -21.98
CA SER A 31 32.92 -14.30 -22.74
C SER A 31 32.81 -15.55 -21.88
N THR A 32 33.44 -15.55 -20.70
CA THR A 32 33.45 -16.70 -19.78
C THR A 32 32.38 -16.59 -18.69
N LEU A 33 32.14 -15.38 -18.17
CA LEU A 33 31.21 -15.14 -17.06
C LEU A 33 29.91 -14.45 -17.48
N GLY A 34 29.72 -14.12 -18.75
CA GLY A 34 28.53 -13.38 -19.21
C GLY A 34 27.30 -14.23 -19.57
N THR A 35 27.45 -15.54 -19.83
CA THR A 35 26.38 -16.38 -20.42
C THR A 35 25.60 -17.24 -19.43
N ASP A 36 26.16 -17.61 -18.27
CA ASP A 36 25.46 -18.34 -17.19
C ASP A 36 25.97 -17.92 -15.81
N VAL A 37 25.81 -16.63 -15.50
CA VAL A 37 26.47 -15.98 -14.35
C VAL A 37 25.90 -16.48 -13.02
N ALA A 38 24.63 -16.84 -12.96
CA ALA A 38 23.99 -17.31 -11.72
C ALA A 38 24.65 -18.61 -11.20
N ASN A 39 25.18 -19.43 -12.11
CA ASN A 39 25.88 -20.68 -11.83
C ASN A 39 27.42 -20.55 -11.94
N ALA A 40 27.94 -19.33 -12.13
CA ALA A 40 29.39 -19.11 -12.15
C ALA A 40 30.01 -19.57 -10.84
N ARG A 41 31.22 -20.14 -10.89
CA ARG A 41 31.91 -20.57 -9.67
C ARG A 41 32.24 -19.33 -8.84
N LEU A 42 31.96 -19.41 -7.54
CA LEU A 42 32.23 -18.33 -6.57
C LEU A 42 33.69 -17.82 -6.65
N ASN A 43 34.65 -18.71 -6.88
CA ASN A 43 36.06 -18.35 -7.02
C ASN A 43 36.31 -17.45 -8.24
N ASP A 44 35.72 -17.77 -9.39
CA ASP A 44 35.89 -17.00 -10.64
C ASP A 44 35.37 -15.56 -10.48
N VAL A 45 34.27 -15.39 -9.74
CA VAL A 45 33.70 -14.07 -9.42
C VAL A 45 34.56 -13.32 -8.40
N THR A 46 35.06 -14.01 -7.37
CA THR A 46 35.98 -13.43 -6.38
C THR A 46 37.24 -12.87 -7.04
N ASP A 47 37.76 -13.62 -8.00
CA ASP A 47 38.95 -13.25 -8.76
C ASP A 47 38.73 -12.01 -9.64
N CYS A 48 37.54 -11.85 -10.23
CA CYS A 48 37.15 -10.62 -10.93
C CYS A 48 37.05 -9.41 -9.99
N ILE A 49 36.55 -9.61 -8.76
CA ILE A 49 36.38 -8.53 -7.77
C ILE A 49 37.72 -7.97 -7.30
N LYS A 50 38.78 -8.78 -7.24
CA LYS A 50 40.12 -8.35 -6.77
C LYS A 50 40.67 -7.11 -7.48
N TYR A 51 40.25 -6.89 -8.73
CA TYR A 51 40.72 -5.78 -9.55
C TYR A 51 39.71 -4.63 -9.69
N ILE A 52 38.56 -4.70 -9.01
CA ILE A 52 37.67 -3.54 -8.88
C ILE A 52 38.32 -2.58 -7.88
N ARG A 53 38.85 -1.47 -8.40
CA ARG A 53 39.58 -0.47 -7.63
C ARG A 53 39.14 0.93 -8.04
N SER A 54 38.92 1.79 -7.05
CA SER A 54 38.56 3.19 -7.29
C SER A 54 39.63 3.99 -8.05
N ASP A 55 40.90 3.54 -8.05
CA ASP A 55 42.02 4.22 -8.70
C ASP A 55 41.95 4.19 -10.24
N PHE A 56 41.14 3.28 -10.79
CA PHE A 56 40.91 3.16 -12.24
C PHE A 56 40.12 4.33 -12.84
N LEU A 57 39.51 5.17 -12.00
CA LEU A 57 38.87 6.42 -12.45
C LEU A 57 39.87 7.50 -12.88
N ASN A 58 41.15 7.38 -12.47
CA ASN A 58 42.19 8.34 -12.84
C ASN A 58 43.01 7.92 -14.07
N GLY A 59 42.70 6.76 -14.68
CA GLY A 59 43.46 6.24 -15.80
C GLY A 59 42.74 6.33 -17.15
N VAL A 60 43.13 5.47 -18.08
CA VAL A 60 42.65 5.45 -19.47
C VAL A 60 41.22 4.90 -19.59
N GLU A 61 40.49 5.32 -20.62
CA GLU A 61 39.07 4.95 -20.88
C GLU A 61 38.81 3.44 -20.77
N GLU A 62 39.79 2.62 -21.14
CA GLU A 62 39.69 1.15 -21.08
C GLU A 62 39.51 0.61 -19.65
N GLN A 63 40.07 1.29 -18.63
CA GLN A 63 39.88 0.91 -17.23
C GLN A 63 38.44 1.14 -16.76
N ILE A 64 37.78 2.16 -17.31
CA ILE A 64 36.38 2.46 -17.04
C ILE A 64 35.48 1.42 -17.71
N ILE A 65 35.79 1.06 -18.96
CA ILE A 65 35.11 -0.03 -19.68
C ILE A 65 35.22 -1.34 -18.89
N PHE A 66 36.40 -1.62 -18.35
CA PHE A 66 36.63 -2.77 -17.49
C PHE A 66 35.71 -2.74 -16.25
N LEU A 67 35.68 -1.62 -15.49
CA LEU A 67 34.78 -1.47 -14.34
C LEU A 67 33.31 -1.67 -14.72
N VAL A 68 32.87 -1.11 -15.85
CA VAL A 68 31.49 -1.25 -16.36
C VAL A 68 31.15 -2.73 -16.58
N GLU A 69 32.01 -3.50 -17.25
CA GLU A 69 31.74 -4.92 -17.48
C GLU A 69 31.82 -5.74 -16.19
N SER A 70 32.73 -5.42 -15.26
CA SER A 70 32.79 -6.07 -13.95
C SER A 70 31.49 -5.90 -13.16
N PHE A 71 30.96 -4.68 -13.06
CA PHE A 71 29.68 -4.45 -12.36
C PHE A 71 28.47 -5.05 -13.09
N ARG A 72 28.49 -5.17 -14.42
CA ARG A 72 27.43 -5.88 -15.16
C ARG A 72 27.37 -7.36 -14.77
N ILE A 73 28.51 -7.98 -14.59
CA ILE A 73 28.60 -9.39 -14.19
C ILE A 73 28.18 -9.56 -12.75
N LEU A 74 28.65 -8.69 -11.84
CA LEU A 74 28.21 -8.71 -10.44
C LEU A 74 26.69 -8.52 -10.30
N ARG A 75 26.10 -7.62 -11.10
CA ARG A 75 24.64 -7.43 -11.16
C ARG A 75 23.91 -8.72 -11.55
N ASN A 76 24.43 -9.45 -12.55
CA ASN A 76 23.84 -10.71 -13.00
C ASN A 76 24.11 -11.87 -12.02
N PHE A 77 25.22 -11.83 -11.30
CA PHE A 77 25.58 -12.79 -10.26
C PHE A 77 24.68 -12.67 -9.02
N SER A 78 24.24 -11.46 -8.70
CA SER A 78 23.43 -11.12 -7.50
C SER A 78 21.96 -11.56 -7.59
N THR A 79 21.63 -12.56 -8.40
CA THR A 79 20.25 -13.01 -8.66
C THR A 79 19.71 -13.97 -7.59
N THR A 80 20.56 -14.48 -6.70
CA THR A 80 20.16 -15.38 -5.61
C THR A 80 20.60 -14.85 -4.25
N LYS A 81 19.84 -15.15 -3.18
CA LYS A 81 20.19 -14.73 -1.82
C LYS A 81 21.57 -15.21 -1.37
N ALA A 82 21.96 -16.42 -1.77
CA ALA A 82 23.28 -16.99 -1.47
C ALA A 82 24.41 -16.15 -2.11
N ASN A 83 24.26 -15.77 -3.37
CA ASN A 83 25.24 -14.93 -4.08
C ASN A 83 25.29 -13.51 -3.51
N GLN A 84 24.14 -12.93 -3.18
CA GLN A 84 24.07 -11.61 -2.54
C GLN A 84 24.80 -11.60 -1.19
N HIS A 85 24.53 -12.61 -0.34
CA HIS A 85 25.21 -12.76 0.95
C HIS A 85 26.71 -12.99 0.79
N PHE A 86 27.11 -13.83 -0.18
CA PHE A 86 28.52 -14.08 -0.48
C PHE A 86 29.27 -12.80 -0.82
N LEU A 87 28.75 -12.00 -1.75
CA LEU A 87 29.36 -10.74 -2.16
C LEU A 87 29.50 -9.77 -0.98
N LEU A 88 28.53 -9.77 -0.07
CA LEU A 88 28.52 -8.89 1.08
C LEU A 88 29.53 -9.27 2.16
N VAL A 89 29.64 -10.58 2.46
CA VAL A 89 30.45 -11.06 3.60
C VAL A 89 31.90 -11.31 3.22
N ASN A 90 32.16 -11.76 1.98
CA ASN A 90 33.47 -12.27 1.59
C ASN A 90 34.27 -11.29 0.72
N THR A 91 33.81 -10.05 0.57
CA THR A 91 34.47 -9.06 -0.28
C THR A 91 34.49 -7.67 0.37
N ASN A 92 35.44 -6.83 -0.04
CA ASN A 92 35.51 -5.42 0.35
C ASN A 92 34.81 -4.48 -0.66
N LEU A 93 33.82 -5.01 -1.37
CA LEU A 93 33.24 -4.36 -2.54
C LEU A 93 32.49 -3.07 -2.18
N LEU A 94 31.77 -3.02 -1.05
CA LEU A 94 31.06 -1.80 -0.63
C LEU A 94 32.03 -0.64 -0.35
N ASP A 95 33.19 -0.92 0.25
CA ASP A 95 34.23 0.09 0.51
C ASP A 95 34.81 0.64 -0.81
N GLU A 96 35.04 -0.23 -1.80
CA GLU A 96 35.50 0.21 -3.11
C GLU A 96 34.42 0.98 -3.88
N ILE A 97 33.15 0.57 -3.79
CA ILE A 97 32.02 1.32 -4.36
C ILE A 97 31.91 2.72 -3.74
N LYS A 98 32.08 2.83 -2.42
CA LYS A 98 32.09 4.12 -1.72
C LYS A 98 33.15 5.05 -2.28
N LYS A 99 34.40 4.58 -2.36
CA LYS A 99 35.52 5.36 -2.95
C LYS A 99 35.26 5.72 -4.42
N ILE A 100 34.60 4.83 -5.18
CA ILE A 100 34.19 5.10 -6.56
C ILE A 100 33.16 6.24 -6.59
N PHE A 101 32.12 6.20 -5.76
CA PHE A 101 31.12 7.28 -5.69
C PHE A 101 31.73 8.62 -5.27
N GLU A 102 32.61 8.64 -4.27
CA GLU A 102 33.33 9.85 -3.84
C GLU A 102 34.08 10.52 -5.02
N LYS A 103 34.80 9.73 -5.83
CA LYS A 103 35.51 10.21 -7.02
C LYS A 103 34.57 10.63 -8.15
N LEU A 104 33.48 9.88 -8.37
CA LEU A 104 32.49 10.18 -9.41
C LEU A 104 31.71 11.47 -9.13
N ASN A 105 31.45 11.80 -7.86
CA ASN A 105 30.76 13.03 -7.48
C ASN A 105 31.55 14.30 -7.86
N GLY A 106 32.89 14.20 -8.02
CA GLY A 106 33.75 15.29 -8.47
C GLY A 106 33.92 15.41 -9.99
N GLN A 107 33.55 14.38 -10.76
CA GLN A 107 33.84 14.30 -12.20
C GLN A 107 32.56 14.10 -13.02
N ASN A 108 32.27 15.01 -13.94
CA ASN A 108 30.99 15.04 -14.66
C ASN A 108 30.75 13.90 -15.67
N ASN A 109 31.65 12.91 -15.78
CA ASN A 109 31.86 12.15 -17.03
C ASN A 109 31.56 10.64 -17.07
N HIS A 110 31.08 9.99 -16.00
CA HIS A 110 30.86 8.51 -16.05
C HIS A 110 29.44 8.07 -15.67
N MET A 111 28.45 8.60 -16.41
CA MET A 111 27.03 8.27 -16.20
C MET A 111 26.75 6.77 -16.35
N LEU A 112 27.38 6.10 -17.33
CA LEU A 112 27.19 4.66 -17.57
C LEU A 112 27.72 3.80 -16.42
N LEU A 113 28.91 4.11 -15.90
CA LEU A 113 29.48 3.37 -14.76
C LEU A 113 28.58 3.53 -13.52
N THR A 114 28.18 4.77 -13.22
CA THR A 114 27.26 5.06 -12.11
C THR A 114 25.97 4.27 -12.25
N LYS A 115 25.37 4.26 -13.44
CA LYS A 115 24.14 3.52 -13.75
C LYS A 115 24.30 2.02 -13.47
N VAL A 116 25.38 1.41 -13.95
CA VAL A 116 25.61 -0.04 -13.79
C VAL A 116 25.88 -0.39 -12.32
N ILE A 117 26.61 0.44 -11.57
CA ILE A 117 26.82 0.25 -10.13
C ILE A 117 25.48 0.29 -9.39
N LEU A 118 24.63 1.28 -9.68
CA LEU A 118 23.31 1.38 -9.04
C LEU A 118 22.42 0.17 -9.38
N GLN A 119 22.42 -0.30 -10.63
CA GLN A 119 21.70 -1.52 -11.01
C GLN A 119 22.24 -2.76 -10.29
N PHE A 120 23.55 -2.87 -10.13
CA PHE A 120 24.16 -3.91 -9.30
C PHE A 120 23.66 -3.85 -7.86
N LEU A 121 23.68 -2.67 -7.23
CA LEU A 121 23.21 -2.47 -5.86
C LEU A 121 21.72 -2.83 -5.71
N VAL A 122 20.87 -2.48 -6.68
CA VAL A 122 19.45 -2.89 -6.66
C VAL A 122 19.35 -4.41 -6.60
N ASN A 123 20.02 -5.13 -7.51
CA ASN A 123 20.00 -6.59 -7.50
C ASN A 123 20.63 -7.20 -6.25
N LEU A 124 21.62 -6.54 -5.64
CA LEU A 124 22.27 -6.99 -4.42
C LEU A 124 21.29 -7.00 -3.22
N ILE A 125 20.32 -6.07 -3.18
CA ILE A 125 19.44 -5.87 -2.03
C ILE A 125 18.00 -6.37 -2.22
N VAL A 126 17.56 -6.58 -3.46
CA VAL A 126 16.18 -6.99 -3.77
C VAL A 126 15.82 -8.26 -2.99
N SER A 127 14.71 -8.17 -2.25
CA SER A 127 14.13 -9.25 -1.43
C SER A 127 15.09 -9.84 -0.38
N ASN A 128 16.08 -9.07 0.07
CA ASN A 128 17.07 -9.50 1.05
C ASN A 128 17.33 -8.40 2.11
N PRO A 129 16.69 -8.50 3.30
CA PRO A 129 16.87 -7.52 4.37
C PRO A 129 18.31 -7.36 4.81
N GLU A 130 19.08 -8.44 4.96
CA GLU A 130 20.46 -8.39 5.48
C GLU A 130 21.38 -7.55 4.58
N THR A 131 21.33 -7.81 3.27
CA THR A 131 22.14 -7.06 2.30
C THR A 131 21.65 -5.63 2.15
N SER A 132 20.32 -5.43 2.20
CA SER A 132 19.70 -4.11 2.19
C SER A 132 20.16 -3.24 3.36
N SER A 133 20.13 -3.77 4.60
CA SER A 133 20.57 -3.04 5.79
C SER A 133 22.05 -2.64 5.69
N LYS A 134 22.93 -3.55 5.26
CA LYS A 134 24.37 -3.24 5.15
C LYS A 134 24.66 -2.23 4.03
N VAL A 135 23.98 -2.32 2.88
CA VAL A 135 24.11 -1.31 1.81
C VAL A 135 23.61 0.05 2.29
N ALA A 136 22.49 0.09 3.02
CA ALA A 136 21.99 1.34 3.59
C ALA A 136 22.98 1.94 4.61
N GLN A 137 23.50 1.15 5.53
CA GLN A 137 24.49 1.62 6.50
C GLN A 137 25.77 2.19 5.84
N SER A 138 26.23 1.57 4.75
CA SER A 138 27.50 1.93 4.13
C SER A 138 27.41 3.03 3.07
N LEU A 139 26.31 3.09 2.31
CA LEU A 139 26.23 3.85 1.05
C LEU A 139 25.02 4.80 0.95
N TYR A 140 24.14 4.88 1.94
CA TYR A 140 22.90 5.69 1.82
C TYR A 140 23.19 7.17 1.53
N ASP A 141 24.23 7.73 2.14
CA ASP A 141 24.65 9.13 1.94
C ASP A 141 25.23 9.37 0.55
N ASP A 142 25.99 8.40 0.03
CA ASP A 142 26.57 8.44 -1.31
C ASP A 142 25.47 8.35 -2.38
N ILE A 143 24.50 7.42 -2.19
CA ILE A 143 23.32 7.26 -3.06
C ILE A 143 22.51 8.55 -3.08
N PHE A 144 22.29 9.16 -1.92
CA PHE A 144 21.55 10.42 -1.83
C PHE A 144 22.31 11.61 -2.44
N THR A 145 23.65 11.59 -2.37
CA THR A 145 24.47 12.58 -3.06
C THR A 145 24.35 12.42 -4.58
N CYS A 146 24.39 11.19 -5.10
CA CYS A 146 24.11 10.91 -6.51
C CYS A 146 22.71 11.39 -6.93
N PHE A 147 21.71 11.23 -6.06
CA PHE A 147 20.35 11.69 -6.30
C PHE A 147 20.28 13.21 -6.52
N ARG A 148 20.96 13.98 -5.67
CA ARG A 148 21.02 15.45 -5.77
C ARG A 148 21.66 15.95 -7.07
N LEU A 149 22.55 15.15 -7.67
CA LEU A 149 23.14 15.45 -8.98
C LEU A 149 22.16 15.25 -10.15
N LYS A 150 20.93 14.76 -9.88
CA LYS A 150 19.86 14.52 -10.87
C LYS A 150 20.27 13.61 -12.04
N LYS A 151 21.17 12.65 -11.78
CA LYS A 151 21.63 11.68 -12.77
C LYS A 151 21.21 10.28 -12.35
N ASN A 152 20.75 9.47 -13.31
CA ASN A 152 20.30 8.09 -13.07
C ASN A 152 19.15 7.98 -12.04
N ASN A 153 18.23 8.95 -12.04
CA ASN A 153 17.13 9.02 -11.06
C ASN A 153 16.32 7.73 -10.99
N TYR A 154 16.09 7.06 -12.11
CA TYR A 154 15.35 5.79 -12.14
C TYR A 154 16.01 4.71 -11.27
N GLU A 155 17.30 4.43 -11.51
CA GLU A 155 18.05 3.44 -10.73
C GLU A 155 18.17 3.84 -9.25
N ILE A 156 18.36 5.13 -8.96
CA ILE A 156 18.49 5.63 -7.59
C ILE A 156 17.18 5.48 -6.83
N ILE A 157 16.05 5.86 -7.43
CA ILE A 157 14.73 5.75 -6.80
C ILE A 157 14.34 4.28 -6.61
N ALA A 158 14.65 3.41 -7.57
CA ALA A 158 14.47 1.96 -7.41
C ALA A 158 15.31 1.40 -6.24
N LEU A 159 16.55 1.89 -6.08
CA LEU A 159 17.43 1.50 -4.97
C LEU A 159 16.89 1.99 -3.62
N LEU A 160 16.51 3.26 -3.52
CA LEU A 160 15.93 3.86 -2.32
C LEU A 160 14.61 3.17 -1.92
N TYR A 161 13.77 2.82 -2.91
CA TYR A 161 12.56 2.02 -2.69
C TYR A 161 12.88 0.67 -2.05
N ASN A 162 13.80 -0.10 -2.63
CA ASN A 162 14.17 -1.41 -2.09
C ASN A 162 14.85 -1.31 -0.71
N ILE A 163 15.58 -0.23 -0.42
CA ILE A 163 16.13 0.03 0.92
C ILE A 163 14.98 0.22 1.92
N HIS A 164 14.10 1.18 1.67
CA HIS A 164 13.00 1.51 2.60
C HIS A 164 11.94 0.43 2.72
N LEU A 165 11.72 -0.36 1.66
CA LEU A 165 10.82 -1.51 1.69
C LEU A 165 11.28 -2.57 2.70
N GLN A 166 12.60 -2.80 2.79
CA GLN A 166 13.19 -3.84 3.65
C GLN A 166 13.60 -3.31 5.04
N ASN A 167 13.81 -1.99 5.20
CA ASN A 167 14.27 -1.36 6.44
C ASN A 167 13.33 -0.22 6.83
N ARG A 168 12.19 -0.55 7.44
CA ARG A 168 11.15 0.42 7.83
C ARG A 168 11.56 1.35 8.96
N ASP A 169 12.64 1.01 9.66
CA ASP A 169 13.25 1.77 10.76
C ASP A 169 14.19 2.88 10.28
N ILE A 170 14.62 2.84 9.02
CA ILE A 170 15.48 3.88 8.46
C ILE A 170 14.60 5.08 8.10
N PRO A 171 14.79 6.24 8.77
CA PRO A 171 13.96 7.41 8.48
C PRO A 171 14.27 7.94 7.08
N PHE A 172 13.23 8.43 6.40
CA PHE A 172 13.41 9.17 5.16
C PHE A 172 14.11 10.51 5.42
N ARG A 173 14.97 10.94 4.49
CA ARG A 173 15.55 12.29 4.53
C ARG A 173 14.48 13.34 4.24
N GLU A 174 14.43 14.42 5.02
CA GLU A 174 13.40 15.47 4.92
C GLU A 174 13.22 16.02 3.50
N SER A 175 14.30 16.24 2.74
CA SER A 175 14.19 16.78 1.37
C SER A 175 13.73 15.76 0.32
N LEU A 176 13.82 14.46 0.62
CA LEU A 176 13.57 13.38 -0.36
C LEU A 176 12.13 13.40 -0.86
N PHE A 177 11.16 13.67 0.02
CA PHE A 177 9.75 13.65 -0.39
C PHE A 177 9.42 14.74 -1.42
N LYS A 178 9.95 15.94 -1.21
CA LYS A 178 9.80 17.05 -2.17
C LYS A 178 10.37 16.68 -3.54
N ASP A 179 11.53 16.03 -3.57
CA ASP A 179 12.18 15.62 -4.80
C ASP A 179 11.40 14.50 -5.52
N ILE A 180 10.84 13.53 -4.77
CA ILE A 180 9.97 12.48 -5.31
C ILE A 180 8.72 13.07 -5.96
N LEU A 181 8.07 14.05 -5.31
CA LEU A 181 6.89 14.72 -5.90
C LEU A 181 7.22 15.43 -7.21
N GLY A 182 8.42 16.04 -7.31
CA GLY A 182 8.91 16.62 -8.57
C GLY A 182 9.06 15.58 -9.68
N LEU A 183 9.60 14.40 -9.35
CA LEU A 183 9.72 13.30 -10.33
C LEU A 183 8.35 12.77 -10.77
N ILE A 184 7.38 12.68 -9.86
CA ILE A 184 6.01 12.26 -10.21
C ILE A 184 5.38 13.25 -11.21
N GLN A 185 5.60 14.57 -11.03
CA GLN A 185 5.12 15.58 -11.98
C GLN A 185 5.75 15.43 -13.37
N GLU A 186 7.04 15.05 -13.42
CA GLU A 186 7.77 14.78 -14.65
C GLU A 186 7.40 13.42 -15.29
N ASN A 187 6.47 12.67 -14.69
CA ASN A 187 6.07 11.31 -15.07
C ASN A 187 7.25 10.31 -15.04
N ASN A 188 8.18 10.52 -14.11
CA ASN A 188 9.44 9.80 -14.00
C ASN A 188 9.29 8.48 -13.20
N GLY A 189 8.76 7.45 -13.85
CA GLY A 189 8.87 6.04 -13.45
C GLY A 189 7.98 5.55 -12.30
N GLU A 190 7.61 4.26 -12.36
CA GLU A 190 6.79 3.54 -11.37
C GLU A 190 7.38 3.54 -9.95
N TYR A 191 8.71 3.43 -9.82
CA TYR A 191 9.37 3.42 -8.51
C TYR A 191 9.21 4.73 -7.74
N ALA A 192 9.00 5.87 -8.40
CA ALA A 192 8.72 7.13 -7.71
C ALA A 192 7.36 7.09 -7.02
N LEU A 193 6.37 6.44 -7.64
CA LEU A 193 5.06 6.21 -7.03
C LEU A 193 5.17 5.23 -5.86
N PHE A 194 5.88 4.11 -6.04
CA PHE A 194 6.07 3.12 -4.97
C PHE A 194 6.82 3.72 -3.77
N LEU A 195 7.87 4.52 -4.00
CA LEU A 195 8.59 5.18 -2.92
C LEU A 195 7.74 6.26 -2.23
N ALA A 196 6.93 7.00 -2.98
CA ALA A 196 5.98 7.95 -2.40
C ALA A 196 4.94 7.23 -1.52
N GLU A 197 4.43 6.08 -1.95
CA GLU A 197 3.52 5.24 -1.17
C GLU A 197 4.17 4.80 0.15
N LEU A 198 5.41 4.30 0.13
CA LEU A 198 6.13 3.97 1.37
C LEU A 198 6.24 5.18 2.31
N PHE A 199 6.50 6.37 1.76
CA PHE A 199 6.60 7.60 2.53
C PHE A 199 5.27 8.04 3.15
N LEU A 200 4.12 7.77 2.49
CA LEU A 200 2.79 8.05 3.07
C LEU A 200 2.52 7.26 4.36
N HIS A 201 3.20 6.13 4.54
CA HIS A 201 3.10 5.28 5.72
C HIS A 201 4.12 5.62 6.81
N ASP A 202 5.01 6.60 6.59
CA ASP A 202 6.02 7.02 7.56
C ASP A 202 5.45 8.04 8.55
N ASP A 203 5.77 7.89 9.84
CA ASP A 203 5.27 8.78 10.90
C ASP A 203 5.67 10.26 10.70
N SER A 204 6.78 10.51 9.99
CA SER A 204 7.23 11.86 9.67
C SER A 204 6.45 12.51 8.51
N PHE A 205 5.54 11.77 7.85
CA PHE A 205 4.81 12.25 6.67
C PHE A 205 4.13 13.60 6.92
N TRP A 206 3.35 13.71 8.01
CA TRP A 206 2.55 14.91 8.28
C TRP A 206 3.42 16.14 8.57
N LYS A 207 4.52 15.95 9.30
CA LYS A 207 5.52 17.01 9.54
C LYS A 207 6.06 17.52 8.20
N ASN A 208 6.52 16.62 7.33
CA ASN A 208 7.03 16.99 6.03
C ASN A 208 5.94 17.61 5.13
N TYR A 209 4.71 17.11 5.18
CA TYR A 209 3.58 17.61 4.41
C TYR A 209 3.22 19.07 4.74
N GLU A 210 3.30 19.46 6.01
CA GLU A 210 3.05 20.84 6.43
C GLU A 210 4.10 21.83 5.91
N GLU A 211 5.35 21.39 5.78
CA GLU A 211 6.47 22.17 5.26
C GLU A 211 6.46 22.29 3.72
N LEU A 212 5.63 21.51 3.03
CA LEU A 212 5.51 21.56 1.57
C LEU A 212 4.78 22.82 1.08
N GLY A 213 5.24 23.35 -0.05
CA GLY A 213 4.49 24.36 -0.80
C GLY A 213 3.16 23.81 -1.32
N THR A 214 2.17 24.68 -1.52
CA THR A 214 0.78 24.32 -1.88
C THR A 214 0.68 23.36 -3.07
N SER A 215 1.49 23.57 -4.12
CA SER A 215 1.51 22.67 -5.30
C SER A 215 1.87 21.23 -4.93
N ASN A 216 2.87 21.04 -4.08
CA ASN A 216 3.33 19.72 -3.66
C ASN A 216 2.32 19.07 -2.71
N ARG A 217 1.71 19.85 -1.81
CA ARG A 217 0.62 19.38 -0.94
C ARG A 217 -0.58 18.88 -1.75
N ILE A 218 -0.94 19.56 -2.84
CA ILE A 218 -2.01 19.12 -3.74
C ILE A 218 -1.67 17.77 -4.39
N ILE A 219 -0.44 17.57 -4.85
CA ILE A 219 -0.02 16.32 -5.49
C ILE A 219 -0.03 15.16 -4.49
N SER A 220 0.43 15.37 -3.26
CA SER A 220 0.31 14.37 -2.21
C SER A 220 -1.16 13.98 -1.98
N LEU A 221 -2.07 14.96 -1.93
CA LEU A 221 -3.51 14.71 -1.80
C LEU A 221 -4.10 14.01 -3.04
N GLU A 222 -3.62 14.29 -4.24
CA GLU A 222 -4.03 13.59 -5.46
C GLU A 222 -3.55 12.14 -5.48
N LEU A 223 -2.37 11.84 -4.91
CA LEU A 223 -1.89 10.48 -4.70
C LEU A 223 -2.79 9.74 -3.71
N PHE A 224 -3.12 10.35 -2.56
CA PHE A 224 -4.13 9.81 -1.64
C PHE A 224 -5.48 9.59 -2.31
N LYS A 225 -5.91 10.53 -3.16
CA LYS A 225 -7.17 10.38 -3.90
C LYS A 225 -7.13 9.19 -4.87
N LYS A 226 -6.02 8.92 -5.55
CA LYS A 226 -5.87 7.73 -6.40
C LYS A 226 -5.98 6.44 -5.58
N LEU A 227 -5.40 6.41 -4.38
CA LEU A 227 -5.60 5.29 -3.44
C LEU A 227 -7.07 5.16 -3.05
N CYS A 228 -7.75 6.27 -2.72
CA CYS A 228 -9.19 6.28 -2.42
C CYS A 228 -10.07 5.82 -3.59
N GLN A 229 -9.68 6.07 -4.84
CA GLN A 229 -10.40 5.58 -6.02
C GLN A 229 -10.39 4.06 -6.17
N ASN A 230 -9.45 3.35 -5.52
CA ASN A 230 -9.45 1.89 -5.48
C ASN A 230 -10.57 1.33 -4.60
N PHE A 231 -11.12 2.10 -3.65
CA PHE A 231 -12.28 1.67 -2.86
C PHE A 231 -13.44 1.21 -3.78
N CYS A 232 -13.75 1.98 -4.83
CA CYS A 232 -14.83 1.64 -5.76
C CYS A 232 -14.55 0.38 -6.61
N LYS A 233 -13.31 -0.13 -6.65
CA LYS A 233 -12.94 -1.36 -7.37
C LYS A 233 -12.91 -2.59 -6.46
N SER A 234 -12.78 -2.37 -5.15
CA SER A 234 -12.51 -3.40 -4.14
C SER A 234 -13.58 -3.45 -3.04
N ASP A 235 -14.67 -2.71 -3.18
CA ASP A 235 -15.77 -2.60 -2.23
C ASP A 235 -16.34 -3.95 -1.77
N ASN A 236 -16.42 -4.94 -2.67
CA ASN A 236 -16.91 -6.28 -2.38
C ASN A 236 -15.89 -7.19 -1.64
N ILE A 237 -14.62 -6.79 -1.52
CA ILE A 237 -13.59 -7.61 -0.83
C ILE A 237 -13.92 -7.76 0.65
N ILE A 238 -14.62 -6.80 1.25
CA ILE A 238 -15.03 -6.86 2.67
C ILE A 238 -15.86 -8.12 2.99
N PHE A 239 -16.57 -8.71 2.01
CA PHE A 239 -17.35 -9.94 2.20
C PHE A 239 -16.47 -11.17 2.45
N GLN A 240 -15.18 -11.15 2.09
CA GLN A 240 -14.25 -12.25 2.36
C GLN A 240 -14.08 -12.52 3.86
N THR A 241 -14.33 -11.53 4.71
CA THR A 241 -14.31 -11.68 6.18
C THR A 241 -15.29 -12.74 6.69
N VAL A 242 -16.29 -13.11 5.89
CA VAL A 242 -17.30 -14.12 6.23
C VAL A 242 -16.94 -15.51 5.68
N THR A 243 -16.12 -15.60 4.64
CA THR A 243 -15.98 -16.84 3.83
C THR A 243 -14.65 -17.59 4.00
N THR A 244 -13.58 -16.98 4.51
CA THR A 244 -12.25 -17.62 4.54
C THR A 244 -11.41 -17.28 5.78
N ASN A 245 -10.69 -18.28 6.32
CA ASN A 245 -9.57 -18.12 7.28
C ASN A 245 -8.30 -17.62 6.55
N THR A 246 -8.41 -16.51 5.84
CA THR A 246 -7.31 -15.86 5.10
C THR A 246 -6.79 -14.66 5.87
N ASP A 247 -5.57 -14.21 5.54
CA ASP A 247 -5.04 -12.94 6.01
C ASP A 247 -6.01 -11.80 5.63
N PHE A 248 -6.29 -10.90 6.56
CA PHE A 248 -7.29 -9.84 6.41
C PHE A 248 -6.73 -8.57 5.77
N LEU A 249 -5.53 -8.61 5.18
CA LEU A 249 -4.88 -7.43 4.58
C LEU A 249 -5.79 -6.70 3.57
N GLU A 250 -6.39 -7.41 2.60
CA GLU A 250 -7.23 -6.74 1.58
C GLU A 250 -8.54 -6.19 2.19
N PRO A 251 -9.30 -6.93 3.03
CA PRO A 251 -10.42 -6.35 3.77
C PRO A 251 -10.04 -5.15 4.65
N TYR A 252 -8.84 -5.16 5.25
CA TYR A 252 -8.34 -4.08 6.10
C TYR A 252 -8.02 -2.84 5.28
N GLU A 253 -7.43 -2.99 4.10
CA GLU A 253 -7.24 -1.90 3.14
C GLU A 253 -8.59 -1.22 2.82
N VAL A 254 -9.63 -2.00 2.50
CA VAL A 254 -10.96 -1.46 2.18
C VAL A 254 -11.56 -0.70 3.36
N SER A 255 -11.37 -1.19 4.58
CA SER A 255 -11.81 -0.52 5.81
C SER A 255 -11.09 0.83 6.01
N LEU A 256 -9.77 0.85 5.85
CA LEU A 256 -8.98 2.09 5.92
C LEU A 256 -9.37 3.11 4.85
N LEU A 257 -9.62 2.66 3.61
CA LEU A 257 -10.09 3.54 2.53
C LEU A 257 -11.44 4.18 2.85
N LEU A 258 -12.38 3.41 3.43
CA LEU A 258 -13.66 3.94 3.89
C LEU A 258 -13.47 4.97 5.02
N ASP A 259 -12.52 4.74 5.92
CA ASP A 259 -12.21 5.69 6.99
C ASP A 259 -11.63 7.00 6.46
N ILE A 260 -10.71 6.92 5.49
CA ILE A 260 -10.18 8.12 4.80
C ILE A 260 -11.31 8.88 4.11
N LEU A 261 -12.20 8.20 3.38
CA LEU A 261 -13.37 8.82 2.76
C LEU A 261 -14.28 9.48 3.81
N GLY A 262 -14.47 8.83 4.95
CA GLY A 262 -15.16 9.36 6.12
C GLY A 262 -14.57 10.65 6.66
N CYS A 263 -13.24 10.73 6.77
CA CYS A 263 -12.53 11.95 7.16
C CYS A 263 -12.67 13.05 6.11
N LEU A 264 -12.48 12.71 4.82
CA LEU A 264 -12.59 13.67 3.71
C LEU A 264 -13.99 14.27 3.60
N CYS A 265 -15.04 13.47 3.75
CA CYS A 265 -16.42 13.97 3.70
C CYS A 265 -16.84 14.78 4.94
N GLY A 266 -16.00 14.80 5.99
CA GLY A 266 -16.16 15.71 7.13
C GLY A 266 -15.73 17.16 6.86
N ASP A 267 -14.92 17.39 5.83
CA ASP A 267 -14.50 18.72 5.40
C ASP A 267 -15.31 19.19 4.17
N GLU A 268 -15.84 20.42 4.23
CA GLU A 268 -16.78 20.92 3.22
C GLU A 268 -16.17 21.02 1.81
N ILE A 269 -14.88 21.32 1.68
CA ILE A 269 -14.23 21.48 0.37
C ILE A 269 -14.14 20.12 -0.33
N TYR A 270 -13.73 19.08 0.40
CA TYR A 270 -13.61 17.73 -0.15
C TYR A 270 -14.98 17.07 -0.32
N LEU A 271 -15.92 17.30 0.61
CA LEU A 271 -17.29 16.84 0.50
C LEU A 271 -17.93 17.29 -0.81
N ARG A 272 -17.81 18.58 -1.17
CA ARG A 272 -18.34 19.11 -2.44
C ARG A 272 -17.74 18.45 -3.68
N LYS A 273 -16.52 17.92 -3.60
CA LYS A 273 -15.89 17.16 -4.69
C LYS A 273 -16.44 15.74 -4.75
N LEU A 274 -16.54 15.06 -3.60
CA LEU A 274 -17.08 13.70 -3.49
C LEU A 274 -18.56 13.64 -3.89
N GLN A 275 -19.34 14.67 -3.57
CA GLN A 275 -20.73 14.83 -3.97
C GLN A 275 -20.98 14.92 -5.49
N LYS A 276 -19.94 14.96 -6.31
CA LYS A 276 -20.08 14.84 -7.77
C LYS A 276 -20.10 13.38 -8.23
N ASP A 277 -19.62 12.47 -7.39
CA ASP A 277 -19.51 11.04 -7.68
C ASP A 277 -20.75 10.30 -7.14
N LYS A 278 -21.73 10.10 -8.01
CA LYS A 278 -22.96 9.36 -7.67
C LYS A 278 -22.69 7.87 -7.48
N GLU A 279 -21.69 7.34 -8.17
CA GLU A 279 -21.34 5.92 -8.11
C GLU A 279 -20.81 5.56 -6.73
N LEU A 280 -19.99 6.44 -6.14
CA LEU A 280 -19.52 6.28 -4.76
C LEU A 280 -20.69 6.12 -3.77
N LEU A 281 -21.73 6.94 -3.89
CA LEU A 281 -22.91 6.86 -3.03
C LEU A 281 -23.65 5.54 -3.22
N ILE A 282 -23.95 5.16 -4.46
CA ILE A 282 -24.66 3.92 -4.78
C ILE A 282 -23.89 2.70 -4.28
N ARG A 283 -22.59 2.62 -4.55
CA ARG A 283 -21.74 1.51 -4.07
C ARG A 283 -21.73 1.41 -2.57
N SER A 284 -21.55 2.52 -1.87
CA SER A 284 -21.60 2.55 -0.41
C SER A 284 -22.94 2.04 0.13
N GLY A 285 -24.05 2.43 -0.52
CA GLY A 285 -25.39 1.95 -0.21
C GLY A 285 -25.57 0.45 -0.45
N VAL A 286 -25.15 -0.06 -1.61
CA VAL A 286 -25.23 -1.48 -1.96
C VAL A 286 -24.43 -2.33 -0.97
N VAL A 287 -23.21 -1.91 -0.63
CA VAL A 287 -22.40 -2.60 0.38
C VAL A 287 -23.11 -2.58 1.74
N LEU A 288 -23.66 -1.44 2.16
CA LEU A 288 -24.40 -1.33 3.44
C LEU A 288 -25.58 -2.31 3.48
N ILE A 289 -26.40 -2.34 2.42
CA ILE A 289 -27.53 -3.27 2.29
C ILE A 289 -27.05 -4.72 2.43
N ASN A 290 -25.99 -5.08 1.69
CA ASN A 290 -25.48 -6.45 1.66
C ASN A 290 -24.87 -6.88 3.00
N ILE A 291 -24.01 -6.08 3.64
CA ILE A 291 -23.43 -6.44 4.95
C ILE A 291 -24.50 -6.51 6.04
N HIS A 292 -25.52 -5.65 5.95
CA HIS A 292 -26.63 -5.66 6.89
C HIS A 292 -27.49 -6.90 6.74
N ARG A 293 -27.81 -7.28 5.49
CA ARG A 293 -28.53 -8.53 5.19
C ARG A 293 -27.75 -9.75 5.67
N LEU A 294 -26.46 -9.84 5.33
CA LEU A 294 -25.58 -10.93 5.78
C LEU A 294 -25.53 -11.05 7.31
N GLY A 295 -25.43 -9.91 8.02
CA GLY A 295 -25.44 -9.91 9.49
C GLY A 295 -26.75 -10.41 10.12
N LYS A 296 -27.86 -10.41 9.37
CA LYS A 296 -29.17 -10.95 9.79
C LYS A 296 -29.40 -12.40 9.38
N GLU A 297 -28.75 -12.87 8.31
CA GLU A 297 -28.92 -14.23 7.79
C GLU A 297 -28.26 -15.29 8.68
N SER A 298 -27.08 -15.00 9.24
CA SER A 298 -26.33 -15.92 10.10
C SER A 298 -25.40 -15.17 11.06
N GLU A 299 -24.91 -15.85 12.09
CA GLU A 299 -23.90 -15.29 12.99
C GLU A 299 -22.55 -15.18 12.25
N ASN A 300 -22.07 -13.95 12.07
CA ASN A 300 -20.81 -13.61 11.42
C ASN A 300 -20.30 -12.25 11.93
N TYR A 301 -19.22 -11.70 11.37
CA TYR A 301 -18.63 -10.43 11.81
C TYR A 301 -19.49 -9.18 11.56
N PHE A 302 -20.54 -9.24 10.73
CA PHE A 302 -21.49 -8.14 10.50
C PHE A 302 -22.76 -8.23 11.33
N SER A 303 -22.96 -9.32 12.08
CA SER A 303 -24.08 -9.47 13.02
C SER A 303 -23.99 -8.42 14.12
N SER A 304 -25.14 -7.80 14.42
CA SER A 304 -25.25 -6.77 15.47
C SER A 304 -25.09 -7.40 16.85
N VAL A 305 -24.24 -6.81 17.68
CA VAL A 305 -24.00 -7.29 19.05
C VAL A 305 -24.35 -6.18 20.03
N GLN A 306 -25.22 -6.42 21.02
CA GLN A 306 -25.69 -5.33 21.88
C GLN A 306 -24.63 -4.86 22.87
N LYS A 307 -23.76 -5.76 23.34
CA LYS A 307 -22.73 -5.45 24.34
C LYS A 307 -21.37 -6.00 23.94
N LEU A 308 -20.33 -5.22 24.19
CA LEU A 308 -18.95 -5.63 23.92
C LEU A 308 -18.56 -6.91 24.69
N SER A 309 -19.15 -7.13 25.87
CA SER A 309 -18.93 -8.34 26.69
C SER A 309 -19.43 -9.64 26.06
N GLU A 310 -20.29 -9.56 25.05
CA GLU A 310 -20.80 -10.73 24.32
C GLU A 310 -19.79 -11.24 23.28
N LEU A 311 -18.76 -10.44 22.97
CA LEU A 311 -17.67 -10.83 22.10
C LEU A 311 -16.64 -11.66 22.88
N LYS A 312 -16.32 -12.86 22.37
CA LYS A 312 -15.39 -13.81 23.01
C LYS A 312 -13.92 -13.47 22.78
N GLU A 313 -13.64 -12.49 21.94
CA GLU A 313 -12.29 -12.11 21.51
C GLU A 313 -11.68 -11.01 22.39
N PRO A 314 -10.34 -10.89 22.46
CA PRO A 314 -9.69 -9.75 23.10
C PRO A 314 -10.10 -8.42 22.45
N ASN A 315 -10.27 -7.35 23.24
CA ASN A 315 -10.64 -6.02 22.73
C ASN A 315 -9.74 -5.54 21.57
N GLU A 316 -8.43 -5.81 21.65
CA GLU A 316 -7.48 -5.43 20.60
C GLU A 316 -7.72 -6.20 19.30
N ALA A 317 -8.05 -7.50 19.37
CA ALA A 317 -8.40 -8.29 18.20
C ALA A 317 -9.71 -7.82 17.56
N ILE A 318 -10.71 -7.46 18.38
CA ILE A 318 -11.98 -6.92 17.93
C ILE A 318 -11.78 -5.59 17.19
N GLN A 319 -11.01 -4.67 17.77
CA GLN A 319 -10.76 -3.35 17.19
C GLN A 319 -9.91 -3.39 15.93
N ASN A 320 -8.98 -4.36 15.85
CA ASN A 320 -8.12 -4.54 14.67
C ASN A 320 -8.78 -5.39 13.57
N HIS A 321 -10.01 -5.87 13.78
CA HIS A 321 -10.72 -6.63 12.76
C HIS A 321 -11.29 -5.68 11.68
N PRO A 322 -11.12 -5.97 10.37
CA PRO A 322 -11.55 -5.08 9.27
C PRO A 322 -13.06 -4.75 9.27
N ALA A 323 -13.91 -5.65 9.77
CA ALA A 323 -15.35 -5.43 9.87
C ALA A 323 -15.76 -4.50 11.03
N PHE A 324 -14.89 -4.30 12.03
CA PHE A 324 -15.18 -3.43 13.16
C PHE A 324 -15.26 -1.98 12.68
N GLY A 325 -16.36 -1.29 13.02
CA GLY A 325 -16.61 0.08 12.59
C GLY A 325 -16.99 0.24 11.11
N PHE A 326 -16.94 -0.82 10.29
CA PHE A 326 -17.14 -0.71 8.85
C PHE A 326 -18.58 -0.28 8.49
N LYS A 327 -19.59 -0.86 9.14
CA LYS A 327 -21.00 -0.53 8.88
C LYS A 327 -21.29 0.92 9.26
N VAL A 328 -20.80 1.39 10.41
CA VAL A 328 -20.96 2.80 10.81
C VAL A 328 -20.17 3.76 9.90
N GLY A 329 -19.01 3.32 9.37
CA GLY A 329 -18.26 4.04 8.35
C GLY A 329 -19.08 4.31 7.08
N LEU A 330 -19.84 3.32 6.60
CA LEU A 330 -20.73 3.47 5.45
C LEU A 330 -21.89 4.41 5.75
N VAL A 331 -22.52 4.27 6.92
CA VAL A 331 -23.59 5.17 7.37
C VAL A 331 -23.10 6.62 7.42
N ARG A 332 -21.90 6.86 7.98
CA ARG A 332 -21.25 8.18 8.02
C ARG A 332 -21.04 8.74 6.61
N LEU A 333 -20.46 7.95 5.70
CA LEU A 333 -20.18 8.39 4.33
C LEU A 333 -21.47 8.75 3.59
N ILE A 334 -22.48 7.87 3.61
CA ILE A 334 -23.78 8.10 2.97
C ILE A 334 -24.45 9.36 3.53
N GLY A 335 -24.49 9.50 4.85
CA GLY A 335 -25.07 10.66 5.54
C GLY A 335 -24.39 11.97 5.17
N ASN A 336 -23.05 11.99 5.12
CA ASN A 336 -22.29 13.18 4.72
C ASN A 336 -22.52 13.54 3.24
N LEU A 337 -22.49 12.55 2.33
CA LEU A 337 -22.72 12.79 0.90
C LEU A 337 -24.11 13.40 0.62
N CYS A 338 -25.11 13.11 1.45
CA CYS A 338 -26.46 13.67 1.33
C CYS A 338 -26.60 15.10 1.86
N TRP A 339 -25.64 15.61 2.64
CA TRP A 339 -25.75 16.92 3.27
C TRP A 339 -25.90 18.05 2.23
N LYS A 340 -27.02 18.78 2.31
CA LYS A 340 -27.37 19.89 1.40
C LYS A 340 -27.31 19.54 -0.10
N ASN A 341 -27.48 18.27 -0.45
CA ASN A 341 -27.44 17.82 -1.84
C ASN A 341 -28.68 16.99 -2.19
N LYS A 342 -29.72 17.68 -2.67
CA LYS A 342 -31.02 17.05 -3.01
C LYS A 342 -30.88 15.87 -3.97
N LYS A 343 -29.97 15.94 -4.95
CA LYS A 343 -29.75 14.84 -5.89
C LYS A 343 -29.25 13.56 -5.19
N MET A 344 -28.34 13.70 -4.24
CA MET A 344 -27.85 12.57 -3.46
C MET A 344 -28.93 12.05 -2.50
N GLN A 345 -29.65 12.96 -1.82
CA GLN A 345 -30.76 12.60 -0.94
C GLN A 345 -31.85 11.79 -1.66
N ASP A 346 -32.23 12.21 -2.86
CA ASP A 346 -33.24 11.53 -3.69
C ASP A 346 -32.71 10.15 -4.15
N LEU A 347 -31.42 10.08 -4.52
CA LEU A 347 -30.80 8.83 -4.94
C LEU A 347 -30.77 7.77 -3.83
N VAL A 348 -30.57 8.18 -2.57
CA VAL A 348 -30.65 7.25 -1.41
C VAL A 348 -32.06 6.68 -1.24
N ARG A 349 -33.10 7.49 -1.47
CA ARG A 349 -34.51 7.04 -1.46
C ARG A 349 -34.79 6.07 -2.61
N GLU A 350 -34.38 6.44 -3.82
CA GLU A 350 -34.61 5.65 -5.04
C GLU A 350 -33.86 4.31 -5.02
N ALA A 351 -32.69 4.25 -4.38
CA ALA A 351 -31.90 3.03 -4.23
C ALA A 351 -32.28 2.18 -3.01
N GLU A 352 -33.41 2.46 -2.35
CA GLU A 352 -33.93 1.71 -1.18
C GLU A 352 -32.95 1.61 0.00
N ILE A 353 -32.07 2.61 0.16
CA ILE A 353 -31.08 2.64 1.24
C ILE A 353 -31.71 3.16 2.55
N ILE A 354 -32.74 4.00 2.49
CA ILE A 354 -33.39 4.60 3.67
C ILE A 354 -33.89 3.54 4.69
N PRO A 355 -34.62 2.48 4.30
CA PRO A 355 -35.07 1.46 5.24
C PRO A 355 -33.92 0.78 5.99
N VAL A 356 -32.82 0.46 5.30
CA VAL A 356 -31.64 -0.18 5.91
C VAL A 356 -30.96 0.77 6.90
N LEU A 357 -30.86 2.06 6.59
CA LEU A 357 -30.34 3.06 7.53
C LEU A 357 -31.17 3.10 8.81
N LEU A 358 -32.51 3.13 8.70
CA LEU A 358 -33.40 3.15 9.86
C LEU A 358 -33.29 1.87 10.70
N ASP A 359 -33.11 0.71 10.06
CA ASP A 359 -32.93 -0.58 10.72
C ASP A 359 -31.55 -0.72 11.40
N CYS A 360 -30.56 0.08 10.97
CA CYS A 360 -29.27 0.23 11.66
C CYS A 360 -29.36 1.09 12.94
N CYS A 361 -30.53 1.65 13.29
CA CYS A 361 -30.74 2.49 14.49
C CYS A 361 -30.82 1.67 15.80
N ASN A 362 -29.95 0.66 15.94
CA ASN A 362 -29.84 -0.19 17.12
C ASN A 362 -28.43 -0.09 17.68
N ILE A 363 -28.26 -0.36 18.97
CA ILE A 363 -26.91 -0.42 19.57
C ILE A 363 -26.17 -1.62 18.98
N ASP A 364 -24.96 -1.36 18.48
CA ASP A 364 -24.06 -2.39 17.95
C ASP A 364 -22.64 -2.14 18.47
N ALA A 365 -22.13 -3.05 19.30
CA ALA A 365 -20.82 -3.01 19.90
C ALA A 365 -19.69 -3.15 18.87
N ARG A 366 -19.95 -3.79 17.72
CA ARG A 366 -19.00 -3.85 16.59
C ARG A 366 -19.02 -2.59 15.74
N ASN A 367 -20.04 -1.75 15.89
CA ASN A 367 -20.18 -0.49 15.16
C ASN A 367 -20.46 0.66 16.14
N PRO A 368 -19.44 1.12 16.88
CA PRO A 368 -19.60 2.18 17.86
C PRO A 368 -20.28 3.42 17.27
N LEU A 369 -21.21 4.00 18.03
CA LEU A 369 -21.97 5.20 17.66
C LEU A 369 -22.87 5.06 16.41
N ILE A 370 -23.16 3.85 15.94
CA ILE A 370 -24.00 3.65 14.74
C ILE A 370 -25.35 4.37 14.84
N MET A 371 -26.00 4.33 16.00
CA MET A 371 -27.28 5.03 16.23
C MET A 371 -27.15 6.55 16.01
N GLN A 372 -26.10 7.19 16.54
CA GLN A 372 -25.87 8.63 16.37
C GLN A 372 -25.62 8.98 14.90
N TRP A 373 -24.85 8.15 14.20
CA TRP A 373 -24.58 8.33 12.77
C TRP A 373 -25.81 8.11 11.91
N VAL A 374 -26.67 7.15 12.26
CA VAL A 374 -27.97 6.95 11.59
C VAL A 374 -28.86 8.16 11.77
N ILE A 375 -29.01 8.66 13.00
CA ILE A 375 -29.81 9.88 13.28
C ILE A 375 -29.29 11.06 12.46
N PHE A 376 -27.97 11.24 12.40
CA PHE A 376 -27.33 12.28 11.61
C PHE A 376 -27.59 12.11 10.10
N ALA A 377 -27.45 10.88 9.58
CA ALA A 377 -27.71 10.57 8.18
C ALA A 377 -29.18 10.84 7.80
N VAL A 378 -30.13 10.41 8.63
CA VAL A 378 -31.57 10.67 8.42
C VAL A 378 -31.87 12.17 8.44
N ARG A 379 -31.28 12.93 9.38
CA ARG A 379 -31.41 14.39 9.40
C ARG A 379 -30.91 15.02 8.09
N ASN A 380 -29.75 14.59 7.58
CA ASN A 380 -29.22 15.10 6.31
C ASN A 380 -30.06 14.66 5.10
N LEU A 381 -30.67 13.48 5.13
CA LEU A 381 -31.57 12.97 4.09
C LEU A 381 -32.87 13.76 4.01
N CYS A 382 -33.39 14.20 5.16
CA CYS A 382 -34.64 14.93 5.26
C CYS A 382 -34.47 16.45 5.14
N GLU A 383 -33.26 16.99 5.36
CA GLU A 383 -33.01 18.44 5.31
C GLU A 383 -33.39 19.02 3.95
N ASN A 384 -34.43 19.88 3.94
CA ASN A 384 -35.01 20.50 2.75
C ASN A 384 -35.48 19.50 1.66
N ASN A 385 -35.88 18.29 2.07
CA ASN A 385 -36.38 17.25 1.16
C ASN A 385 -37.71 16.68 1.67
N SER A 386 -38.81 17.29 1.23
CA SER A 386 -40.19 16.89 1.56
C SER A 386 -40.53 15.48 1.11
N GLU A 387 -39.95 15.02 0.00
CA GLU A 387 -40.21 13.73 -0.60
C GLU A 387 -39.60 12.61 0.25
N ASN A 388 -38.39 12.81 0.78
CA ASN A 388 -37.80 11.91 1.77
C ASN A 388 -38.55 11.92 3.10
N GLN A 389 -38.99 13.09 3.57
CA GLN A 389 -39.81 13.19 4.78
C GLN A 389 -41.14 12.44 4.62
N ALA A 390 -41.82 12.61 3.49
CA ALA A 390 -43.07 11.93 3.17
C ALA A 390 -42.88 10.41 3.04
N PHE A 391 -41.78 9.96 2.40
CA PHE A 391 -41.43 8.55 2.32
C PHE A 391 -41.29 7.92 3.72
N ILE A 392 -40.51 8.56 4.60
CA ILE A 392 -40.31 8.06 5.98
C ILE A 392 -41.60 8.13 6.79
N ALA A 393 -42.41 9.19 6.64
CA ALA A 393 -43.70 9.32 7.32
C ALA A 393 -44.74 8.29 6.85
N GLY A 394 -44.61 7.79 5.61
CA GLY A 394 -45.44 6.72 5.05
C GLY A 394 -45.05 5.33 5.51
N LEU A 395 -43.90 5.16 6.19
CA LEU A 395 -43.50 3.88 6.77
C LEU A 395 -44.48 3.54 7.90
N HIS A 396 -45.16 2.42 7.75
CA HIS A 396 -46.11 1.91 8.72
C HIS A 396 -45.73 0.49 9.10
N LYS A 397 -46.17 0.10 10.29
CA LYS A 397 -45.93 -1.24 10.81
C LYS A 397 -46.85 -2.22 10.07
N GLU A 398 -46.27 -3.18 9.35
CA GLU A 398 -47.03 -4.24 8.67
C GLU A 398 -47.21 -5.50 9.53
N GLY A 399 -46.49 -5.65 10.65
CA GLY A 399 -46.66 -6.77 11.57
C GLY A 399 -45.61 -6.85 12.69
N THR A 400 -45.57 -7.97 13.39
CA THR A 400 -44.51 -8.32 14.34
C THR A 400 -43.60 -9.39 13.73
N VAL A 401 -42.30 -9.28 13.95
CA VAL A 401 -41.33 -10.30 13.51
C VAL A 401 -41.15 -11.31 14.64
N THR A 402 -41.35 -12.59 14.35
CA THR A 402 -41.03 -13.68 15.29
C THR A 402 -39.52 -13.74 15.51
N SER A 403 -39.11 -13.72 16.77
CA SER A 403 -37.72 -13.93 17.15
C SER A 403 -37.57 -15.38 17.60
N ALA A 404 -36.58 -16.09 17.08
CA ALA A 404 -36.29 -17.47 17.48
C ALA A 404 -36.10 -17.61 19.00
N LEU A 405 -35.54 -16.60 19.65
CA LEU A 405 -35.41 -16.52 21.11
C LEU A 405 -36.79 -16.44 21.81
N VAL A 406 -37.72 -15.68 21.25
CA VAL A 406 -39.07 -15.51 21.81
C VAL A 406 -39.86 -16.82 21.69
N GLU A 407 -39.73 -17.54 20.57
CA GLU A 407 -40.32 -18.87 20.38
C GLU A 407 -39.67 -19.93 21.29
N GLU A 408 -38.34 -19.92 21.44
CA GLU A 408 -37.61 -20.81 22.36
C GLU A 408 -38.04 -20.62 23.82
N MET A 409 -38.42 -19.39 24.19
CA MET A 409 -39.00 -19.06 25.50
C MET A 409 -40.49 -19.45 25.63
N GLY A 410 -41.12 -20.04 24.60
CA GLY A 410 -42.54 -20.41 24.59
C GLY A 410 -43.47 -19.21 24.50
N LEU A 411 -43.01 -18.11 23.89
CA LEU A 411 -43.73 -16.85 23.76
C LEU A 411 -43.86 -16.46 22.27
N THR A 412 -44.77 -15.55 21.96
CA THR A 412 -44.89 -14.91 20.65
C THR A 412 -45.35 -13.46 20.82
N LEU A 413 -45.19 -12.67 19.77
CA LEU A 413 -45.63 -11.28 19.73
C LEU A 413 -46.97 -11.21 19.01
N GLN A 414 -47.98 -10.64 19.67
CA GLN A 414 -49.28 -10.39 19.06
C GLN A 414 -49.57 -8.89 19.06
N ASP A 415 -50.08 -8.39 17.94
CA ASP A 415 -50.61 -7.03 17.87
C ASP A 415 -51.98 -6.99 18.54
N ASP A 416 -52.20 -6.05 19.45
CA ASP A 416 -53.55 -5.72 19.87
C ASP A 416 -54.23 -4.81 18.83
N GLU A 417 -55.57 -4.76 18.85
CA GLU A 417 -56.39 -3.94 17.94
C GLU A 417 -56.08 -2.43 18.00
N CYS A 418 -55.19 -2.00 18.90
CA CYS A 418 -54.73 -0.63 19.09
C CYS A 418 -53.26 -0.41 18.66
N GLY A 419 -52.60 -1.41 18.07
CA GLY A 419 -51.22 -1.32 17.57
C GLY A 419 -50.13 -1.46 18.64
N LYS A 420 -50.48 -1.88 19.88
CA LYS A 420 -49.49 -2.21 20.91
C LYS A 420 -49.09 -3.68 20.82
N ILE A 421 -47.79 -3.93 20.84
CA ILE A 421 -47.22 -5.28 20.85
C ILE A 421 -47.39 -5.87 22.26
N ARG A 422 -48.00 -7.04 22.33
CA ARG A 422 -48.06 -7.85 23.56
C ARG A 422 -47.25 -9.11 23.38
N ILE A 423 -46.56 -9.50 24.44
CA ILE A 423 -45.93 -10.81 24.56
C ILE A 423 -47.01 -11.77 25.08
N VAL A 424 -47.32 -12.80 24.30
CA VAL A 424 -48.32 -13.82 24.64
C VAL A 424 -47.67 -15.20 24.62
N PRO A 425 -48.20 -16.20 25.35
CA PRO A 425 -47.71 -17.57 25.24
C PRO A 425 -47.85 -18.10 23.81
N LEU A 426 -46.91 -18.93 23.38
CA LEU A 426 -46.97 -19.63 22.11
C LEU A 426 -48.03 -20.75 22.22
N ASP A 427 -49.14 -20.64 21.48
CA ASP A 427 -50.19 -21.66 21.49
C ASP A 427 -49.69 -22.96 20.84
N PHE A 428 -49.35 -23.96 21.65
CA PHE A 428 -49.16 -25.32 21.18
C PHE A 428 -50.52 -25.93 20.84
N LYS A 429 -50.89 -25.94 19.55
CA LYS A 429 -51.99 -26.80 19.11
C LYS A 429 -51.56 -28.25 19.31
N ASN A 430 -52.19 -28.93 20.27
CA ASN A 430 -52.09 -30.38 20.50
C ASN A 430 -52.44 -31.20 19.25
#